data_AF-G6C549-F1
#
_entry.id   AF-G6C549-F1
#
_cell.length_a   1.000
_cell.length_b   1.000
_cell.length_c   1.000
_cell.angle_alpha   90.00
_cell.angle_beta   90.00
_cell.angle_gamma   90.00
#
_symmetry.space_group_name_H-M   'P 1'
#
loop_
_entity.id
_entity.type
_entity.pdbx_description
1 polymer ?
#
loop_
_entity_poly.entity_id
_entity_poly.type
_entity_poly.pdbx_seq_one_letter_code
_entity_poly.pdbx_strand_id
1 'polypeptide(L)'
;MTHGHGDHIEGLNDLAENYPEAKVYIGEEDKDFLYNSELSLSDAIFGEFFKFKGEIQTVKEGDMVGDFKVIDTPGHTIGSKSFYYEKDKILISGDTLFRRSYGRYDLPTGSLEMLCHSLEKLSKLPSETVVYNGHTEETTIGEEKKFLERVGIL
;
A
#
# COMPACT_ATOMS: atom_id res chain seq x y z
N MET A 1 -2.86 -6.74 2.54
CA MET A 1 -1.94 -6.26 1.50
C MET A 1 -2.20 -4.80 1.25
N THR A 2 -1.14 -3.99 1.21
CA THR A 2 -1.24 -2.55 0.87
C THR A 2 -1.50 -2.37 -0.62
N HIS A 3 -0.88 -3.18 -1.47
CA HIS A 3 -1.12 -3.23 -2.91
C HIS A 3 -0.62 -4.57 -3.49
N GLY A 4 -0.77 -4.76 -4.81
CA GLY A 4 -0.51 -6.04 -5.48
C GLY A 4 0.83 -6.18 -6.24
N HIS A 5 1.86 -5.37 -6.00
CA HIS A 5 3.15 -5.61 -6.67
C HIS A 5 3.89 -6.83 -6.09
N GLY A 6 4.68 -7.49 -6.94
CA GLY A 6 5.34 -8.77 -6.70
C GLY A 6 6.12 -8.79 -5.39
N ASP A 7 6.95 -7.78 -5.18
CA ASP A 7 7.81 -7.63 -4.01
C ASP A 7 7.06 -7.49 -2.68
N HIS A 8 5.73 -7.29 -2.73
CA HIS A 8 4.84 -7.31 -1.57
C HIS A 8 4.02 -8.60 -1.46
N ILE A 9 3.92 -9.43 -2.51
CA ILE A 9 2.98 -10.58 -2.57
C ILE A 9 3.65 -11.95 -2.74
N GLU A 10 4.92 -12.05 -3.17
CA GLU A 10 5.57 -13.34 -3.48
C GLU A 10 5.48 -14.36 -2.34
N GLY A 11 5.64 -13.92 -1.09
CA GLY A 11 5.58 -14.78 0.09
C GLY A 11 4.18 -15.27 0.48
N LEU A 12 3.11 -14.83 -0.20
CA LEU A 12 1.73 -15.13 0.22
C LEU A 12 1.38 -16.60 0.13
N ASN A 13 1.87 -17.33 -0.87
CA ASN A 13 1.58 -18.75 -1.01
C ASN A 13 2.19 -19.56 0.14
N ASP A 14 3.43 -19.25 0.52
CA ASP A 14 4.10 -19.88 1.66
C ASP A 14 3.36 -19.56 2.97
N LEU A 15 2.92 -18.31 3.16
CA LEU A 15 2.12 -17.93 4.33
C LEU A 15 0.78 -18.64 4.36
N ALA A 16 0.07 -18.75 3.24
CA ALA A 16 -1.22 -19.43 3.17
C ALA A 16 -1.11 -20.95 3.42
N GLU A 17 0.01 -21.57 3.02
CA GLU A 17 0.28 -22.98 3.29
C GLU A 17 0.58 -23.22 4.78
N ASN A 18 1.36 -22.34 5.41
CA ASN A 18 1.76 -22.49 6.80
C ASN A 18 0.70 -21.99 7.80
N TYR A 19 -0.18 -21.09 7.38
CA TYR A 19 -1.23 -20.47 8.21
C TYR A 19 -2.57 -20.45 7.45
N PRO A 20 -3.20 -21.62 7.24
CA PRO A 20 -4.40 -21.74 6.40
C PRO A 20 -5.62 -20.97 6.95
N GLU A 21 -5.62 -20.61 8.23
CA GLU A 21 -6.65 -19.76 8.86
C GLU A 21 -6.44 -18.26 8.63
N ALA A 22 -5.24 -17.85 8.17
CA ALA A 22 -4.93 -16.47 7.91
C ALA A 22 -5.72 -15.95 6.71
N LYS A 23 -6.28 -14.75 6.85
CA LYS A 23 -7.08 -14.11 5.80
C LYS A 23 -6.21 -13.12 5.02
N VAL A 24 -6.26 -13.20 3.70
CA VAL A 24 -5.60 -12.24 2.82
C VAL A 24 -6.60 -11.17 2.40
N TYR A 25 -6.34 -9.93 2.85
CA TYR A 25 -7.10 -8.75 2.47
C TYR A 25 -6.37 -7.95 1.40
N ILE A 26 -7.07 -7.50 0.36
CA ILE A 26 -6.53 -6.63 -0.71
C ILE A 26 -7.59 -5.63 -1.17
N GLY A 27 -7.18 -4.49 -1.74
CA GLY A 27 -8.12 -3.60 -2.41
C GLY A 27 -8.87 -4.30 -3.55
N GLU A 28 -10.17 -4.04 -3.70
CA GLU A 28 -10.97 -4.60 -4.81
C GLU A 28 -10.32 -4.29 -6.18
N GLU A 29 -9.76 -3.09 -6.33
CA GLU A 29 -9.16 -2.61 -7.56
C GLU A 29 -7.81 -3.29 -7.89
N ASP A 30 -7.14 -3.86 -6.88
CA ASP A 30 -5.85 -4.54 -7.02
C ASP A 30 -5.98 -6.07 -6.99
N LYS A 31 -7.20 -6.63 -6.87
CA LYS A 31 -7.39 -8.09 -6.73
C LYS A 31 -6.77 -8.90 -7.88
N ASP A 32 -6.81 -8.35 -9.10
CA ASP A 32 -6.32 -9.02 -10.30
C ASP A 32 -4.78 -9.06 -10.37
N PHE A 33 -4.09 -8.22 -9.60
CA PHE A 33 -2.62 -8.21 -9.53
C PHE A 33 -2.09 -9.53 -8.96
N LEU A 34 -2.83 -10.16 -8.03
CA LEU A 34 -2.48 -11.47 -7.46
C LEU A 34 -2.52 -12.62 -8.47
N TYR A 35 -3.02 -12.38 -9.68
CA TYR A 35 -3.20 -13.39 -10.71
C TYR A 35 -2.66 -12.95 -12.08
N ASN A 36 -2.05 -11.77 -12.18
CA ASN A 36 -1.53 -11.19 -13.42
C ASN A 36 -0.11 -10.63 -13.20
N SER A 37 0.88 -11.24 -13.86
CA SER A 37 2.29 -10.88 -13.73
C SER A 37 2.67 -9.54 -14.38
N GLU A 38 1.89 -9.08 -15.37
CA GLU A 38 2.10 -7.74 -15.96
C GLU A 38 1.65 -6.64 -15.00
N LEU A 39 0.55 -6.86 -14.27
CA LEU A 39 0.07 -5.92 -13.26
C LEU A 39 0.94 -5.95 -12.00
N SER A 40 1.25 -7.15 -11.48
CA SER A 40 2.09 -7.28 -10.28
C SER A 40 3.57 -7.01 -10.52
N LEU A 41 4.03 -7.02 -11.77
CA LEU A 41 5.45 -6.93 -12.13
C LEU A 41 6.30 -8.10 -11.60
N SER A 42 5.71 -9.19 -11.13
CA SER A 42 6.42 -10.35 -10.57
C SER A 42 7.45 -10.94 -11.55
N ASP A 43 7.09 -11.09 -12.82
CA ASP A 43 8.02 -11.58 -13.86
C ASP A 43 9.16 -10.57 -14.13
N ALA A 44 8.86 -9.27 -14.10
CA ALA A 44 9.87 -8.24 -14.32
C ALA A 44 10.85 -8.11 -13.14
N ILE A 45 10.40 -8.35 -11.91
CA ILE A 45 11.18 -8.22 -10.68
C ILE A 45 11.97 -9.50 -10.38
N PHE A 46 11.32 -10.67 -10.52
CA PHE A 46 11.85 -11.96 -10.08
C PHE A 46 12.10 -12.97 -11.22
N GLY A 47 11.58 -12.72 -12.43
CA GLY A 47 11.61 -13.70 -13.52
C GLY A 47 10.68 -14.89 -13.28
N GLU A 48 9.68 -14.72 -12.40
CA GLU A 48 8.73 -15.76 -12.02
C GLU A 48 7.30 -15.28 -12.17
N PHE A 49 6.42 -16.20 -12.56
CA PHE A 49 4.99 -15.96 -12.65
C PHE A 49 4.33 -16.24 -11.30
N PHE A 50 4.15 -15.20 -10.50
CA PHE A 50 3.37 -15.33 -9.27
C PHE A 50 1.88 -15.48 -9.57
N LYS A 51 1.26 -16.43 -8.87
CA LYS A 51 -0.20 -16.56 -8.80
C LYS A 51 -0.58 -16.99 -7.40
N PHE A 52 -1.41 -16.19 -6.72
CA PHE A 52 -1.91 -16.56 -5.41
C PHE A 52 -2.88 -17.75 -5.53
N LYS A 53 -2.76 -18.71 -4.60
CA LYS A 53 -3.57 -19.95 -4.61
C LYS A 53 -4.67 -19.98 -3.55
N GLY A 54 -4.64 -19.03 -2.60
CA GLY A 54 -5.62 -18.95 -1.52
C GLY A 54 -6.86 -18.12 -1.86
N GLU A 55 -7.75 -18.02 -0.88
CA GLU A 55 -8.92 -17.14 -0.93
C GLU A 55 -8.54 -15.71 -0.54
N ILE A 56 -9.17 -14.73 -1.20
CA ILE A 56 -8.98 -13.32 -0.91
C ILE A 56 -10.26 -12.71 -0.37
N GLN A 57 -10.11 -11.69 0.47
CA GLN A 57 -11.17 -10.79 0.88
C GLN A 57 -10.84 -9.39 0.38
N THR A 58 -11.83 -8.71 -0.21
CA THR A 58 -11.63 -7.35 -0.70
C THR A 58 -12.04 -6.32 0.35
N VAL A 59 -11.32 -5.20 0.40
CA VAL A 59 -11.56 -4.09 1.35
C VAL A 59 -11.67 -2.75 0.63
N LYS A 60 -12.40 -1.82 1.25
CA LYS A 60 -12.67 -0.46 0.75
C LYS A 60 -12.36 0.58 1.83
N GLU A 61 -12.28 1.85 1.44
CA GLU A 61 -12.16 2.98 2.37
C GLU A 61 -13.14 2.86 3.55
N GLY A 62 -12.62 2.97 4.76
CA GLY A 62 -13.40 2.94 6.00
C GLY A 62 -13.68 1.55 6.56
N ASP A 63 -13.38 0.47 5.83
CA ASP A 63 -13.43 -0.89 6.38
C ASP A 63 -12.41 -1.06 7.51
N MET A 64 -12.63 -2.09 8.33
CA MET A 64 -11.72 -2.48 9.42
C MET A 64 -11.08 -3.84 9.14
N VAL A 65 -9.76 -3.91 9.23
CA VAL A 65 -8.97 -5.16 9.20
C VAL A 65 -8.30 -5.30 10.56
N GLY A 66 -8.88 -6.16 11.42
CA GLY A 66 -8.53 -6.12 12.84
C GLY A 66 -8.87 -4.75 13.43
N ASP A 67 -7.89 -4.11 14.07
CA ASP A 67 -8.04 -2.74 14.60
C ASP A 67 -7.59 -1.65 13.61
N PHE A 68 -7.15 -2.01 12.41
CA PHE A 68 -6.70 -1.05 11.41
C PHE A 68 -7.86 -0.57 10.56
N LYS A 69 -8.03 0.75 10.49
CA LYS A 69 -8.92 1.39 9.53
C LYS A 69 -8.26 1.45 8.16
N VAL A 70 -8.97 1.00 7.13
CA VAL A 70 -8.53 1.06 5.74
C VAL A 70 -8.74 2.48 5.20
N ILE A 71 -7.70 3.01 4.55
CA ILE A 71 -7.72 4.30 3.85
C ILE A 71 -7.32 4.03 2.40
N ASP A 72 -8.14 4.47 1.45
CA ASP A 72 -7.81 4.38 0.04
C ASP A 72 -6.69 5.38 -0.28
N THR A 73 -5.58 4.87 -0.82
CA THR A 73 -4.42 5.69 -1.21
C THR A 73 -3.93 5.33 -2.62
N PRO A 74 -4.80 5.41 -3.64
CA PRO A 74 -4.42 5.06 -5.00
C PRO A 74 -3.40 6.03 -5.59
N GLY A 75 -2.71 5.58 -6.64
CA GLY A 75 -1.79 6.38 -7.44
C GLY A 75 -0.44 5.70 -7.66
N HIS A 76 0.06 4.95 -6.68
CA HIS A 76 1.15 4.00 -6.91
C HIS A 76 0.63 2.78 -7.69
N THR A 77 -0.44 2.17 -7.17
CA THR A 77 -1.38 1.32 -7.92
C THR A 77 -2.78 1.89 -7.81
N ILE A 78 -3.70 1.44 -8.67
CA ILE A 78 -5.11 1.86 -8.62
C ILE A 78 -5.84 1.40 -7.35
N GLY A 79 -5.42 0.28 -6.74
CA GLY A 79 -6.01 -0.29 -5.54
C GLY A 79 -5.16 -0.16 -4.28
N SER A 80 -4.12 0.67 -4.30
CA SER A 80 -3.27 0.94 -3.12
C SER A 80 -4.12 1.38 -1.92
N LYS A 81 -3.89 0.74 -0.78
CA LYS A 81 -4.51 1.01 0.52
C LYS A 81 -3.44 1.30 1.56
N SER A 82 -3.76 2.19 2.49
CA SER A 82 -3.04 2.38 3.74
C SER A 82 -3.87 1.86 4.92
N PHE A 83 -3.21 1.35 5.95
CA PHE A 83 -3.86 0.81 7.15
C PHE A 83 -3.48 1.66 8.36
N TYR A 84 -4.46 2.33 8.96
CA TYR A 84 -4.25 3.25 10.07
C TYR A 84 -4.76 2.67 11.39
N TYR A 85 -3.86 2.54 12.36
CA TYR A 85 -4.19 2.18 13.73
C TYR A 85 -4.21 3.43 14.60
N GLU A 86 -5.42 3.95 14.82
CA GLU A 86 -5.65 5.24 15.46
C GLU A 86 -5.16 5.31 16.91
N LYS A 87 -5.30 4.20 17.66
CA LYS A 87 -4.97 4.13 19.09
C LYS A 87 -3.51 4.50 19.37
N ASP A 88 -2.60 3.93 18.58
CA ASP A 88 -1.15 4.11 18.75
C ASP A 88 -0.56 5.03 17.67
N LYS A 89 -1.41 5.63 16.81
CA LYS A 89 -1.02 6.54 15.74
C LYS A 89 0.03 5.92 14.82
N ILE A 90 -0.29 4.73 14.31
CA ILE A 90 0.54 3.98 13.38
C ILE A 90 -0.14 3.95 12.01
N LEU A 91 0.61 4.23 10.95
CA LEU A 91 0.18 4.09 9.56
C LEU A 91 1.08 3.09 8.84
N ILE A 92 0.49 2.06 8.24
CA ILE A 92 1.16 1.21 7.25
C ILE A 92 0.77 1.75 5.87
N SER A 93 1.69 2.45 5.19
CA SER A 93 1.40 3.20 3.95
C SER A 93 1.70 2.42 2.67
N GLY A 94 2.35 1.26 2.80
CA GLY A 94 2.94 0.56 1.66
C GLY A 94 3.83 1.51 0.85
N ASP A 95 3.53 1.60 -0.44
CA ASP A 95 4.31 2.37 -1.40
C ASP A 95 3.67 3.72 -1.73
N THR A 96 2.76 4.22 -0.89
CA THR A 96 2.17 5.55 -1.10
C THR A 96 3.12 6.64 -0.63
N LEU A 97 3.54 6.59 0.65
CA LEU A 97 4.36 7.60 1.32
C LEU A 97 5.61 6.96 1.92
N PHE A 98 6.77 7.53 1.63
CA PHE A 98 8.08 7.11 2.13
C PHE A 98 8.74 8.22 2.94
N ARG A 99 9.88 7.92 3.57
CA ARG A 99 10.70 8.97 4.17
C ARG A 99 11.35 9.85 3.10
N ARG A 100 11.00 11.13 3.07
CA ARG A 100 11.43 12.16 2.12
C ARG A 100 11.23 11.75 0.66
N SER A 101 10.21 10.96 0.39
CA SER A 101 9.87 10.46 -0.95
C SER A 101 8.42 9.94 -0.96
N TYR A 102 7.97 9.46 -2.11
CA TYR A 102 6.65 8.87 -2.30
C TYR A 102 6.71 7.81 -3.41
N GLY A 103 5.64 7.05 -3.57
CA GLY A 103 5.53 5.98 -4.56
C GLY A 103 5.84 6.43 -5.99
N ARG A 104 6.39 5.52 -6.78
CA ARG A 104 6.40 5.68 -8.23
C ARG A 104 4.97 5.60 -8.77
N TYR A 105 4.69 6.32 -9.84
CA TYR A 105 3.35 6.46 -10.44
C TYR A 105 3.36 6.19 -11.96
N ASP A 106 4.49 5.72 -12.47
CA ASP A 106 4.78 5.47 -13.89
C ASP A 106 4.69 3.98 -14.27
N LEU A 107 4.22 3.14 -13.32
CA LEU A 107 3.98 1.72 -13.49
C LEU A 107 2.53 1.45 -13.97
N PRO A 108 2.17 0.22 -14.36
CA PRO A 108 0.79 -0.11 -14.73
C PRO A 108 -0.22 0.38 -13.69
N THR A 109 -1.28 1.05 -14.16
CA THR A 109 -2.33 1.68 -13.33
C THR A 109 -1.90 2.88 -12.48
N GLY A 110 -0.61 3.23 -12.46
CA GLY A 110 -0.08 4.38 -11.73
C GLY A 110 -0.64 5.71 -12.24
N SER A 111 -0.81 6.67 -11.32
CA SER A 111 -1.32 8.01 -11.60
C SER A 111 -0.78 9.02 -10.61
N LEU A 112 0.01 9.99 -11.11
CA LEU A 112 0.54 11.08 -10.30
C LEU A 112 -0.58 11.90 -9.66
N GLU A 113 -1.65 12.17 -10.41
CA GLU A 113 -2.79 12.95 -9.90
C GLU A 113 -3.42 12.24 -8.70
N MET A 114 -3.72 10.95 -8.81
CA MET A 114 -4.29 10.17 -7.70
C MET A 114 -3.32 10.10 -6.53
N LEU A 115 -2.03 9.90 -6.80
CA LEU A 115 -1.01 9.83 -5.75
C LEU A 115 -0.92 11.14 -4.96
N CYS A 116 -0.94 12.29 -5.63
CA CYS A 116 -0.94 13.60 -4.96
C CYS A 116 -2.18 13.77 -4.05
N HIS A 117 -3.37 13.38 -4.52
CA HIS A 117 -4.58 13.42 -3.68
C HIS A 117 -4.48 12.47 -2.48
N SER A 118 -3.88 11.30 -2.66
CA SER A 118 -3.62 10.33 -1.58
C SER A 118 -2.64 10.88 -0.54
N LEU A 119 -1.55 11.51 -0.99
CA LEU A 119 -0.56 12.17 -0.12
C LEU A 119 -1.19 13.34 0.65
N GLU A 120 -2.03 14.15 -0.01
CA GLU A 120 -2.78 15.21 0.65
C GLU A 120 -3.74 14.65 1.72
N LYS A 121 -4.45 13.57 1.39
CA LYS A 121 -5.31 12.86 2.35
C LYS A 121 -4.53 12.39 3.58
N LEU A 122 -3.39 11.71 3.38
CA LEU A 122 -2.55 11.21 4.48
C LEU A 122 -1.95 12.35 5.32
N SER A 123 -1.60 13.47 4.71
CA SER A 123 -1.04 14.65 5.42
C SER A 123 -1.98 15.31 6.43
N LYS A 124 -3.26 14.91 6.43
CA LYS A 124 -4.29 15.37 7.38
C LYS A 124 -4.34 14.52 8.66
N LEU A 125 -3.62 13.40 8.72
CA LEU A 125 -3.46 12.61 9.95
C LEU A 125 -2.65 13.37 11.00
N PRO A 126 -2.71 12.98 12.30
CA PRO A 126 -1.90 13.61 13.34
C PRO A 126 -0.42 13.59 13.00
N SER A 127 0.28 14.72 13.21
CA SER A 127 1.69 14.89 12.82
C SER A 127 2.64 13.86 13.44
N GLU A 128 2.32 13.39 14.64
CA GLU A 128 3.07 12.37 15.38
C GLU A 128 2.81 10.93 14.92
N THR A 129 1.92 10.73 13.94
CA THR A 129 1.64 9.40 13.39
C THR A 129 2.90 8.84 12.74
N VAL A 130 3.34 7.69 13.23
CA VAL A 130 4.51 6.96 12.70
C VAL A 130 4.09 6.22 11.42
N VAL A 131 4.89 6.35 10.38
CA VAL A 131 4.64 5.76 9.05
C VAL A 131 5.62 4.61 8.81
N TYR A 132 5.09 3.39 8.79
CA TYR A 132 5.77 2.19 8.31
C TYR A 132 5.45 2.01 6.82
N ASN A 133 6.48 2.23 6.01
CA ASN A 133 6.37 2.20 4.55
C ASN A 133 7.05 0.96 3.96
N GLY A 134 6.87 0.72 2.67
CA GLY A 134 7.35 -0.51 2.02
C GLY A 134 8.87 -0.69 1.94
N HIS A 135 9.64 0.40 1.84
CA HIS A 135 11.04 0.29 1.35
C HIS A 135 12.08 1.17 2.04
N THR A 136 11.68 2.15 2.84
CA THR A 136 12.58 3.11 3.49
C THR A 136 12.48 3.03 5.01
N GLU A 137 13.36 3.72 5.73
CA GLU A 137 13.22 3.88 7.17
C GLU A 137 11.86 4.50 7.53
N GLU A 138 11.37 4.21 8.73
CA GLU A 138 10.16 4.86 9.26
C GLU A 138 10.30 6.39 9.30
N THR A 139 9.17 7.07 9.27
CA THR A 139 9.07 8.53 9.38
C THR A 139 7.77 8.90 10.10
N THR A 140 7.38 10.18 10.08
CA THR A 140 6.12 10.65 10.63
C THR A 140 5.36 11.50 9.61
N ILE A 141 4.04 11.56 9.75
CA ILE A 141 3.19 12.43 8.93
C ILE A 141 3.65 13.89 9.00
N GLY A 142 4.10 14.37 10.15
CA GLY A 142 4.58 15.74 10.32
C GLY A 142 5.90 16.04 9.63
N GLU A 143 6.83 15.09 9.58
CA GLU A 143 8.07 15.22 8.81
C GLU A 143 7.78 15.25 7.31
N GLU A 144 6.94 14.33 6.84
CA GLU A 144 6.65 14.20 5.42
C GLU A 144 5.75 15.30 4.90
N LYS A 145 4.84 15.85 5.72
CA LYS A 145 4.07 17.04 5.34
C LYS A 145 4.98 18.21 4.95
N LYS A 146 6.03 18.50 5.74
CA LYS A 146 7.02 19.55 5.43
C LYS A 146 7.80 19.23 4.16
N PHE A 147 8.08 17.95 3.91
CA PHE A 147 8.72 17.51 2.67
C PHE A 147 7.81 17.76 1.47
N LEU A 148 6.55 17.35 1.54
CA LEU A 148 5.55 17.49 0.48
C LEU A 148 5.28 18.96 0.12
N GLU A 149 5.21 19.85 1.12
CA GLU A 149 5.14 21.31 0.92
C GLU A 149 6.38 21.83 0.17
N ARG A 150 7.57 21.35 0.52
CA ARG A 150 8.82 21.77 -0.12
C ARG A 150 8.92 21.33 -1.59
N VAL A 151 8.34 20.19 -1.94
CA VAL A 151 8.36 19.67 -3.33
C VAL A 151 7.11 20.06 -4.13
N GLY A 152 6.21 20.87 -3.56
CA GLY A 152 5.04 21.42 -4.25
C GLY A 152 3.91 20.42 -4.49
N ILE A 153 3.79 19.39 -3.65
CA ILE A 153 2.63 18.49 -3.64
C ILE A 153 1.50 19.04 -2.77
N LEU A 154 1.87 19.69 -1.64
CA LEU A 154 0.97 20.47 -0.78
C LEU A 154 1.28 21.96 -0.95
#